data_AF-A0A815ETM2-F1
#
_entry.id   AF-A0A815ETM2-F1
#
_cell.length_a   1.000
_cell.length_b   1.000
_cell.length_c   1.000
_cell.angle_alpha   90.00
_cell.angle_beta   90.00
_cell.angle_gamma   90.00
#
_symmetry.space_group_name_H-M   'P 1'
#
loop_
_entity.id
_entity.type
_entity.pdbx_description
1 polymer ?
#
loop_
_entity_poly.entity_id
_entity_poly.type
_entity_poly.pdbx_seq_one_letter_code
_entity_poly.pdbx_strand_id
1 'polypeptide(L)'
;MDHNQNWYRRGELNYATRIRQVLSLAPDFLEIVTWNDAGESHYFGKIWPDSIAGTNIQTYTDGYDHSGWQKLLPPFIKAYKAGIKDVSSLIPSDGKAVSGVFWYRPLLKSASCINDFMGKPRGWMNAEDNFNLVVLADARASEYTINIYSGYDMLAWYRPVQGLNSWSIPGLRIGSQSIEIVDINGRVIASGKGTMTVIGDMSHGVCNYNYQVVGF
;
A
#
# COMPACT_ATOMS: atom_id res chain seq x y z
N MET A 1 -10.23 -15.09 9.32
CA MET A 1 -9.49 -16.28 9.78
C MET A 1 -10.35 -17.06 10.78
N ASP A 2 -10.56 -18.37 10.57
CA ASP A 2 -11.07 -19.25 11.64
C ASP A 2 -10.01 -19.35 12.75
N HIS A 3 -10.40 -19.78 13.95
CA HIS A 3 -9.55 -19.76 15.16
C HIS A 3 -8.16 -20.44 15.04
N ASN A 4 -7.86 -21.18 13.96
CA ASN A 4 -6.60 -21.88 13.76
C ASN A 4 -5.75 -21.40 12.57
N GLN A 5 -6.19 -20.38 11.82
CA GLN A 5 -5.52 -19.97 10.58
C GLN A 5 -4.95 -18.56 10.65
N ASN A 6 -3.74 -18.38 11.18
CA ASN A 6 -3.04 -17.09 11.21
C ASN A 6 -1.86 -17.09 10.22
N TRP A 7 -1.97 -16.37 9.09
CA TRP A 7 -1.02 -16.45 7.97
C TRP A 7 -0.57 -15.07 7.48
N TYR A 8 0.71 -14.97 7.14
CA TYR A 8 1.28 -13.82 6.43
C TYR A 8 1.66 -14.25 5.02
N ARG A 9 1.04 -13.61 4.03
CA ARG A 9 1.38 -13.77 2.62
C ARG A 9 2.05 -12.50 2.14
N ARG A 10 3.27 -12.68 1.63
CA ARG A 10 4.10 -11.59 1.15
C ARG A 10 3.45 -10.92 -0.08
N GLY A 11 3.11 -9.64 0.06
CA GLY A 11 2.35 -8.86 -0.91
C GLY A 11 3.17 -7.77 -1.60
N GLU A 12 3.90 -6.95 -0.83
CA GLU A 12 4.61 -5.72 -1.25
C GLU A 12 4.17 -5.21 -2.64
N LEU A 13 5.07 -5.18 -3.63
CA LEU A 13 4.82 -4.61 -4.95
C LEU A 13 4.01 -5.52 -5.90
N ASN A 14 3.39 -6.60 -5.40
CA ASN A 14 2.59 -7.48 -6.25
C ASN A 14 1.51 -6.71 -6.98
N TYR A 15 0.88 -5.71 -6.36
CA TYR A 15 -0.20 -4.97 -7.03
C TYR A 15 0.29 -4.22 -8.28
N ALA A 16 1.40 -3.48 -8.17
CA ALA A 16 2.04 -2.83 -9.34
C ALA A 16 2.57 -3.86 -10.36
N THR A 17 3.09 -4.99 -9.89
CA THR A 17 3.58 -6.08 -10.75
C THR A 17 2.45 -6.71 -11.55
N ARG A 18 1.30 -6.97 -10.92
CA ARG A 18 0.11 -7.53 -11.57
C ARG A 18 -0.51 -6.56 -12.56
N ILE A 19 -0.54 -5.25 -12.27
CA ILE A 19 -0.96 -4.23 -13.26
C ILE A 19 -0.12 -4.35 -14.54
N ARG A 20 1.21 -4.39 -14.43
CA ARG A 20 2.11 -4.56 -15.59
C ARG A 20 1.84 -5.85 -16.36
N GLN A 21 1.72 -6.97 -15.64
CA GLN A 21 1.48 -8.28 -16.24
C GLN A 21 0.13 -8.35 -16.96
N VAL A 22 -0.93 -7.80 -16.37
CA VAL A 22 -2.28 -7.80 -16.97
C VAL A 22 -2.30 -6.98 -18.25
N LEU A 23 -1.72 -5.77 -18.26
CA LEU A 23 -1.65 -4.96 -19.49
C LEU A 23 -0.83 -5.66 -20.57
N SER A 24 0.30 -6.27 -20.21
CA SER A 24 1.15 -6.99 -21.16
C SER A 24 0.47 -8.24 -21.73
N LEU A 25 -0.22 -9.02 -20.89
CA LEU A 25 -0.92 -10.23 -21.30
C LEU A 25 -2.19 -9.93 -22.11
N ALA A 26 -2.85 -8.81 -21.80
CA ALA A 26 -4.12 -8.37 -22.39
C ALA A 26 -5.20 -9.48 -22.42
N PRO A 27 -5.59 -10.03 -21.24
CA PRO A 27 -6.63 -11.06 -21.18
C PRO A 27 -8.01 -10.48 -21.55
N ASP A 28 -8.94 -11.34 -21.97
CA ASP A 28 -10.32 -10.93 -22.28
C ASP A 28 -11.10 -10.52 -21.02
N PHE A 29 -10.84 -11.22 -19.91
CA PHE A 29 -11.48 -10.99 -18.62
C PHE A 29 -10.44 -10.81 -17.51
N LEU A 30 -10.77 -9.91 -16.59
CA LEU A 30 -10.00 -9.63 -15.39
C LEU A 30 -10.93 -9.58 -14.18
N GLU A 31 -10.57 -10.30 -13.13
CA GLU A 31 -11.18 -10.16 -11.81
C GLU A 31 -10.19 -9.50 -10.85
N ILE A 32 -10.66 -8.50 -10.11
CA ILE A 32 -9.89 -7.83 -9.06
C ILE A 32 -10.44 -8.29 -7.73
N VAL A 33 -9.73 -9.24 -7.11
CA VAL A 33 -10.09 -9.80 -5.81
C VAL A 33 -9.40 -9.01 -4.68
N THR A 34 -10.09 -8.54 -3.65
CA THR A 34 -11.56 -8.50 -3.47
C THR A 34 -12.02 -7.12 -3.02
N TRP A 35 -13.30 -6.81 -3.23
CA TRP A 35 -13.86 -5.57 -2.71
C TRP A 35 -13.76 -5.46 -1.17
N ASN A 36 -14.16 -6.48 -0.41
CA ASN A 36 -14.38 -6.35 1.04
C ASN A 36 -14.09 -7.61 1.86
N ASP A 37 -13.25 -8.53 1.39
CA ASP A 37 -12.84 -9.68 2.20
C ASP A 37 -11.86 -9.27 3.31
N ALA A 38 -12.43 -8.86 4.44
CA ALA A 38 -11.71 -8.53 5.67
C ALA A 38 -10.98 -9.75 6.24
N GLY A 39 -11.55 -10.95 6.04
CA GLY A 39 -11.04 -12.20 6.62
C GLY A 39 -9.63 -12.55 6.16
N GLU A 40 -9.29 -12.21 4.92
CA GLU A 40 -7.96 -12.43 4.31
C GLU A 40 -7.14 -11.14 4.12
N SER A 41 -7.68 -9.99 4.51
CA SER A 41 -7.00 -8.67 4.47
C SER A 41 -6.55 -8.18 3.08
N HIS A 42 -6.97 -8.83 2.00
CA HIS A 42 -6.71 -8.37 0.62
C HIS A 42 -7.84 -7.50 0.05
N TYR A 43 -8.70 -6.96 0.91
CA TYR A 43 -9.71 -5.99 0.49
C TYR A 43 -9.06 -4.68 0.06
N PHE A 44 -9.67 -4.00 -0.90
CA PHE A 44 -9.33 -2.63 -1.28
C PHE A 44 -10.53 -1.69 -1.20
N GLY A 45 -11.69 -2.19 -0.79
CA GLY A 45 -12.94 -1.45 -0.57
C GLY A 45 -13.32 -1.39 0.90
N LYS A 46 -14.50 -0.82 1.15
CA LYS A 46 -15.02 -0.64 2.52
C LYS A 46 -15.44 -1.98 3.11
N ILE A 47 -14.97 -2.27 4.33
CA ILE A 47 -15.50 -3.35 5.15
C ILE A 47 -16.78 -2.88 5.83
N TRP A 48 -17.81 -3.72 5.85
CA TRP A 48 -19.01 -3.48 6.63
C TRP A 48 -18.82 -3.99 8.07
N PRO A 49 -18.88 -3.11 9.10
CA PRO A 49 -18.64 -3.50 10.49
C PRO A 49 -19.55 -4.63 10.96
N ASP A 50 -20.83 -4.59 10.59
CA ASP A 50 -21.83 -5.59 10.99
C ASP A 50 -21.47 -7.00 10.53
N SER A 51 -20.75 -7.14 9.42
CA SER A 51 -20.34 -8.45 8.87
C SER A 51 -19.18 -9.11 9.64
N ILE A 52 -18.45 -8.34 10.46
CA ILE A 52 -17.28 -8.81 11.22
C ILE A 52 -17.40 -8.57 12.72
N ALA A 53 -18.51 -7.99 13.17
CA ALA A 53 -18.74 -7.61 14.56
C ALA A 53 -18.56 -8.80 15.51
N GLY A 54 -17.74 -8.62 16.55
CA GLY A 54 -17.47 -9.64 17.57
C GLY A 54 -16.60 -10.81 17.10
N THR A 55 -16.04 -10.75 15.89
CA THR A 55 -15.10 -11.75 15.38
C THR A 55 -13.65 -11.29 15.58
N ASN A 56 -12.70 -12.23 15.52
CA ASN A 56 -11.28 -11.89 15.48
C ASN A 56 -10.90 -11.07 14.23
N ILE A 57 -11.71 -11.14 13.16
CA ILE A 57 -11.50 -10.36 11.94
C ILE A 57 -11.50 -8.87 12.27
N GLN A 58 -12.50 -8.44 13.05
CA GLN A 58 -12.59 -7.06 13.49
C GLN A 58 -11.32 -6.61 14.22
N THR A 59 -10.73 -7.45 15.06
CA THR A 59 -9.53 -7.09 15.83
C THR A 59 -8.32 -6.72 14.95
N TYR A 60 -8.13 -7.37 13.80
CA TYR A 60 -6.98 -7.09 12.92
C TYR A 60 -7.31 -6.20 11.70
N THR A 61 -8.59 -5.89 11.47
CA THR A 61 -9.00 -4.96 10.39
C THR A 61 -9.50 -3.62 10.88
N ASP A 62 -9.78 -3.45 12.17
CA ASP A 62 -10.23 -2.16 12.71
C ASP A 62 -9.15 -1.09 12.59
N GLY A 63 -9.50 0.06 12.02
CA GLY A 63 -8.56 1.13 11.67
C GLY A 63 -7.69 0.88 10.43
N TYR A 64 -7.75 -0.29 9.79
CA TYR A 64 -7.01 -0.60 8.58
C TYR A 64 -7.85 -0.33 7.32
N ASP A 65 -7.82 0.91 6.85
CA ASP A 65 -8.42 1.25 5.55
C ASP A 65 -7.44 0.95 4.40
N HIS A 66 -7.88 0.11 3.46
CA HIS A 66 -7.12 -0.25 2.26
C HIS A 66 -7.58 0.48 1.00
N SER A 67 -8.53 1.42 1.12
CA SER A 67 -9.09 2.18 -0.01
C SER A 67 -8.04 2.97 -0.81
N GLY A 68 -6.88 3.26 -0.22
CA GLY A 68 -5.77 3.91 -0.92
C GLY A 68 -5.33 3.18 -2.19
N TRP A 69 -5.40 1.84 -2.24
CA TRP A 69 -5.06 1.09 -3.46
C TRP A 69 -5.98 1.40 -4.64
N GLN A 70 -7.22 1.86 -4.39
CA GLN A 70 -8.15 2.26 -5.45
C GLN A 70 -7.62 3.41 -6.31
N LYS A 71 -6.65 4.21 -5.82
CA LYS A 71 -6.03 5.28 -6.62
C LYS A 71 -5.41 4.78 -7.93
N LEU A 72 -5.00 3.52 -7.98
CA LEU A 72 -4.41 2.92 -9.17
C LEU A 72 -5.45 2.39 -10.17
N LEU A 73 -6.70 2.17 -9.73
CA LEU A 73 -7.71 1.47 -10.52
C LEU A 73 -8.25 2.28 -11.70
N PRO A 74 -8.68 3.54 -11.58
CA PRO A 74 -9.24 4.28 -12.72
C PRO A 74 -8.30 4.34 -13.94
N PRO A 75 -7.01 4.72 -13.81
CA PRO A 75 -6.11 4.76 -14.96
C PRO A 75 -5.78 3.37 -15.50
N PHE A 76 -5.61 2.38 -14.63
CA PHE A 76 -5.40 0.99 -15.03
C PHE A 76 -6.59 0.43 -15.83
N ILE A 77 -7.82 0.60 -15.35
CA ILE A 77 -9.04 0.12 -16.02
C ILE A 77 -9.21 0.82 -17.36
N LYS A 78 -8.92 2.13 -17.44
CA LYS A 78 -8.93 2.88 -18.70
C LYS A 78 -7.93 2.30 -19.69
N ALA A 79 -6.70 2.03 -19.26
CA ALA A 79 -5.65 1.44 -20.09
C ALA A 79 -6.00 0.03 -20.57
N TYR A 80 -6.48 -0.83 -19.66
CA TYR A 80 -6.95 -2.19 -19.96
C TYR A 80 -8.03 -2.18 -21.04
N LYS A 81 -9.08 -1.36 -20.87
CA LYS A 81 -10.18 -1.23 -21.84
C LYS A 81 -9.75 -0.64 -23.19
N ALA A 82 -8.69 0.16 -23.20
CA ALA A 82 -8.13 0.74 -24.42
C ALA A 82 -7.10 -0.17 -25.11
N GLY A 83 -6.81 -1.36 -24.56
CA GLY A 83 -5.81 -2.28 -25.11
C GLY A 83 -4.37 -1.77 -25.00
N ILE A 84 -4.10 -0.85 -24.07
CA ILE A 84 -2.73 -0.39 -23.78
C ILE A 84 -1.96 -1.53 -23.11
N LYS A 85 -0.73 -1.78 -23.58
CA LYS A 85 0.05 -2.96 -23.21
C LYS A 85 1.18 -2.72 -22.22
N ASP A 86 1.40 -1.48 -21.82
CA ASP A 86 2.44 -1.09 -20.88
C ASP A 86 1.93 -0.05 -19.88
N VAL A 87 2.79 0.33 -18.94
CA VAL A 87 2.43 1.26 -17.87
C VAL A 87 2.93 2.69 -18.06
N SER A 88 3.60 3.01 -19.18
CA SER A 88 4.20 4.34 -19.37
C SER A 88 3.15 5.42 -19.63
N SER A 89 1.93 5.05 -20.05
CA SER A 89 0.82 5.98 -20.22
C SER A 89 -0.17 6.02 -19.04
N LEU A 90 0.10 5.30 -17.95
CA LEU A 90 -0.76 5.30 -16.75
C LEU A 90 -0.51 6.57 -15.92
N ILE A 91 -1.27 7.61 -16.23
CA ILE A 91 -1.23 8.90 -15.53
C ILE A 91 -2.48 9.09 -14.66
N PRO A 92 -2.48 10.00 -13.67
CA PRO A 92 -3.67 10.26 -12.84
C PRO A 92 -4.92 10.58 -13.68
N SER A 93 -6.06 9.98 -13.32
CA SER A 93 -7.34 10.17 -14.04
C SER A 93 -8.15 11.38 -13.56
N ASP A 94 -7.75 12.00 -12.46
CA ASP A 94 -8.41 13.14 -11.81
C ASP A 94 -7.82 14.50 -12.24
N GLY A 95 -6.95 14.51 -13.26
CA GLY A 95 -6.31 15.72 -13.79
C GLY A 95 -5.17 16.25 -12.93
N LYS A 96 -4.79 15.56 -11.85
CA LYS A 96 -3.60 15.90 -11.07
C LYS A 96 -2.32 15.54 -11.82
N ALA A 97 -1.25 16.27 -11.53
CA ALA A 97 0.09 15.97 -12.04
C ALA A 97 0.64 14.63 -11.54
N VAL A 98 0.33 14.32 -10.28
CA VAL A 98 0.73 13.07 -9.61
C VAL A 98 -0.40 12.56 -8.72
N SER A 99 -0.51 11.24 -8.62
CA SER A 99 -1.32 10.56 -7.62
C SER A 99 -0.69 9.20 -7.31
N GLY A 100 -1.11 8.58 -6.23
CA GLY A 100 -0.54 7.28 -5.92
C GLY A 100 -1.00 6.71 -4.59
N VAL A 101 -0.24 5.72 -4.14
CA VAL A 101 -0.50 5.02 -2.90
C VAL A 101 0.81 4.53 -2.31
N PHE A 102 0.94 4.66 -1.00
CA PHE A 102 2.01 4.00 -0.25
C PHE A 102 1.44 3.13 0.86
N TRP A 103 2.20 2.12 1.26
CA TRP A 103 1.82 1.23 2.34
C TRP A 103 3.02 0.64 3.06
N TYR A 104 2.82 0.35 4.33
CA TYR A 104 3.82 -0.17 5.25
C TYR A 104 3.11 -0.93 6.37
N ARG A 105 3.86 -1.78 7.09
CA ARG A 105 3.33 -2.44 8.29
C ARG A 105 3.47 -1.51 9.50
N PRO A 106 2.41 -1.27 10.29
CA PRO A 106 2.50 -0.50 11.53
C PRO A 106 3.30 -1.22 12.64
N LEU A 107 3.62 -2.49 12.46
CA LEU A 107 4.40 -3.29 13.39
C LEU A 107 5.66 -3.82 12.70
N LEU A 108 6.83 -3.60 13.32
CA LEU A 108 8.09 -4.14 12.80
C LEU A 108 8.07 -5.68 12.82
N LYS A 109 8.77 -6.30 11.85
CA LYS A 109 8.92 -7.77 11.75
C LYS A 109 9.45 -8.39 13.05
N SER A 110 10.41 -7.71 13.68
CA SER A 110 11.05 -8.21 14.90
C SER A 110 10.18 -8.07 16.15
N ALA A 111 9.05 -7.37 16.08
CA ALA A 111 8.25 -7.01 17.24
C ALA A 111 7.85 -8.20 18.12
N SER A 112 7.88 -7.98 19.42
CA SER A 112 7.29 -8.84 20.44
C SER A 112 5.81 -8.51 20.61
N CYS A 113 4.96 -9.54 20.65
CA CYS A 113 3.53 -9.42 20.97
C CYS A 113 3.18 -10.41 22.09
N ILE A 114 3.67 -10.15 23.30
CA ILE A 114 3.66 -11.14 24.40
C ILE A 114 2.25 -11.53 24.87
N ASN A 115 1.24 -10.69 24.61
CA ASN A 115 -0.14 -10.91 25.03
C ASN A 115 -1.10 -11.23 23.86
N ASP A 116 -0.55 -11.51 22.67
CA ASP A 116 -1.37 -11.91 21.53
C ASP A 116 -1.71 -13.40 21.60
N PHE A 117 -3.00 -13.73 21.74
CA PHE A 117 -3.48 -15.11 21.75
C PHE A 117 -3.32 -15.82 20.39
N MET A 118 -3.22 -15.09 19.27
CA MET A 118 -2.98 -15.66 17.94
C MET A 118 -1.48 -15.80 17.62
N GLY A 119 -0.63 -15.06 18.32
CA GLY A 119 0.81 -14.96 18.07
C GLY A 119 1.18 -14.41 16.69
N LYS A 120 2.47 -14.49 16.34
CA LYS A 120 2.94 -14.10 15.01
C LYS A 120 2.30 -14.99 13.92
N PRO A 121 1.85 -14.41 12.79
CA PRO A 121 1.29 -15.19 11.68
C PRO A 121 2.31 -16.18 11.11
N ARG A 122 1.85 -17.37 10.69
CA ARG A 122 2.67 -18.30 9.92
C ARG A 122 3.20 -17.61 8.67
N GLY A 123 4.51 -17.72 8.43
CA GLY A 123 5.18 -17.04 7.32
C GLY A 123 5.65 -15.62 7.62
N TRP A 124 5.49 -15.10 8.85
CA TRP A 124 5.98 -13.77 9.25
C TRP A 124 7.46 -13.53 8.94
N MET A 125 8.27 -14.59 8.89
CA MET A 125 9.70 -14.52 8.52
C MET A 125 9.92 -13.97 7.10
N ASN A 126 8.92 -14.04 6.23
CA ASN A 126 8.97 -13.50 4.87
C ASN A 126 8.68 -11.99 4.83
N ALA A 127 8.24 -11.40 5.94
CA ALA A 127 7.96 -9.98 6.02
C ALA A 127 9.27 -9.17 5.91
N GLU A 128 9.21 -8.02 5.25
CA GLU A 128 10.31 -7.06 5.14
C GLU A 128 9.86 -5.69 5.62
N ASP A 129 10.63 -5.04 6.49
CA ASP A 129 10.33 -3.71 7.04
C ASP A 129 10.64 -2.64 5.99
N ASN A 130 9.75 -2.58 4.99
CA ASN A 130 9.86 -1.71 3.83
C ASN A 130 8.73 -0.69 3.79
N PHE A 131 9.06 0.50 3.28
CA PHE A 131 8.10 1.46 2.77
C PHE A 131 7.81 1.13 1.31
N ASN A 132 6.57 0.82 0.96
CA ASN A 132 6.18 0.49 -0.42
C ASN A 132 5.42 1.65 -1.03
N LEU A 133 5.70 1.98 -2.29
CA LEU A 133 5.16 3.14 -2.96
C LEU A 133 4.84 2.83 -4.43
N VAL A 134 3.70 3.32 -4.90
CA VAL A 134 3.35 3.43 -6.32
C VAL A 134 2.96 4.87 -6.61
N VAL A 135 3.55 5.45 -7.65
CA VAL A 135 3.25 6.82 -8.13
C VAL A 135 2.90 6.77 -9.60
N LEU A 136 1.76 7.37 -9.94
CA LEU A 136 1.38 7.72 -11.30
C LEU A 136 1.80 9.17 -11.52
N ALA A 137 2.65 9.41 -12.53
CA ALA A 137 3.13 10.75 -12.85
C ALA A 137 2.81 11.11 -14.31
N ASP A 138 2.44 12.35 -14.54
CA ASP A 138 2.14 12.88 -15.87
C ASP A 138 3.40 13.06 -16.75
N ALA A 139 3.23 13.71 -17.91
CA ALA A 139 4.32 13.95 -18.85
C ALA A 139 5.44 14.85 -18.31
N ARG A 140 5.20 15.58 -17.21
CA ARG A 140 6.18 16.46 -16.56
C ARG A 140 6.89 15.76 -15.40
N ALA A 141 6.77 14.44 -15.26
CA ALA A 141 7.42 13.63 -14.20
C ALA A 141 8.89 13.97 -13.94
N SER A 142 9.66 14.29 -14.99
CA SER A 142 11.08 14.65 -14.87
C SER A 142 11.35 15.94 -14.08
N GLU A 143 10.33 16.78 -13.89
CA GLU A 143 10.37 18.01 -13.10
C GLU A 143 10.03 17.77 -11.61
N TYR A 144 9.73 16.53 -11.22
CA TYR A 144 9.27 16.19 -9.87
C TYR A 144 10.33 15.45 -9.06
N THR A 145 10.32 15.67 -7.76
CA THR A 145 11.09 14.89 -6.78
C THR A 145 10.14 14.32 -5.74
N ILE A 146 10.23 13.01 -5.51
CA ILE A 146 9.47 12.31 -4.49
C ILE A 146 10.38 12.15 -3.27
N ASN A 147 10.04 12.80 -2.17
CA ASN A 147 10.70 12.68 -0.87
C ASN A 147 9.90 11.73 0.01
N ILE A 148 10.58 10.73 0.60
CA ILE A 148 9.97 9.69 1.42
C ILE A 148 10.56 9.77 2.81
N TYR A 149 9.70 9.79 3.83
CA TYR A 149 10.09 9.92 5.22
C TYR A 149 9.61 8.72 6.03
N SER A 150 10.47 8.27 6.93
CA SER A 150 10.19 7.18 7.86
C SER A 150 10.72 7.53 9.24
N GLY A 151 9.80 7.67 10.19
CA GLY A 151 10.08 8.34 11.47
C GLY A 151 10.20 9.84 11.27
N TYR A 152 11.27 10.43 11.81
CA TYR A 152 11.59 11.87 11.66
C TYR A 152 12.57 12.16 10.53
N ASP A 153 13.11 11.12 9.89
CA ASP A 153 14.19 11.23 8.92
C ASP A 153 13.72 10.92 7.50
N MET A 154 14.36 11.57 6.53
CA MET A 154 14.23 11.18 5.13
C MET A 154 14.78 9.76 4.95
N LEU A 155 13.96 8.89 4.38
CA LEU A 155 14.32 7.50 4.09
C LEU A 155 14.96 7.40 2.70
N ALA A 156 14.35 8.04 1.70
CA ALA A 156 14.82 8.01 0.32
C ALA A 156 14.22 9.17 -0.48
N TRP A 157 14.78 9.41 -1.66
CA TRP A 157 14.19 10.28 -2.67
C TRP A 157 14.36 9.69 -4.07
N TYR A 158 13.43 10.01 -4.98
CA TYR A 158 13.45 9.53 -6.36
C TYR A 158 12.94 10.60 -7.33
N ARG A 159 13.36 10.49 -8.60
CA ARG A 159 12.73 11.18 -9.72
C ARG A 159 11.84 10.19 -10.48
N PRO A 160 10.54 10.44 -10.61
CA PRO A 160 9.66 9.57 -11.38
C PRO A 160 9.87 9.77 -12.89
N VAL A 161 9.47 8.77 -13.67
CA VAL A 161 9.19 8.92 -15.10
C VAL A 161 7.69 8.98 -15.33
N GLN A 162 7.26 9.39 -16.53
CA GLN A 162 5.85 9.37 -16.88
C GLN A 162 5.28 7.94 -16.74
N GLY A 163 4.06 7.83 -16.22
CA GLY A 163 3.36 6.57 -16.05
C GLY A 163 3.46 6.01 -14.63
N LEU A 164 3.38 4.68 -14.51
CA LEU A 164 3.43 3.97 -13.22
C LEU A 164 4.87 3.67 -12.77
N ASN A 165 5.24 4.28 -11.65
CA ASN A 165 6.49 4.05 -10.93
C ASN A 165 6.20 3.25 -9.66
N SER A 166 7.11 2.38 -9.23
CA SER A 166 6.92 1.56 -8.03
C SER A 166 8.23 1.23 -7.34
N TRP A 167 8.29 1.41 -6.02
CA TRP A 167 9.50 1.15 -5.21
C TRP A 167 9.14 0.44 -3.91
N SER A 168 10.01 -0.50 -3.50
CA SER A 168 10.01 -1.09 -2.17
C SER A 168 11.32 -0.65 -1.52
N ILE A 169 11.21 0.26 -0.55
CA ILE A 169 12.36 0.91 0.08
C ILE A 169 12.60 0.28 1.45
N PRO A 170 13.70 -0.45 1.66
CA PRO A 170 14.04 -0.99 2.98
C PRO A 170 14.44 0.11 3.96
N GLY A 171 14.39 -0.20 5.25
CA GLY A 171 14.81 0.72 6.31
C GLY A 171 13.65 1.47 6.97
N LEU A 172 12.45 0.87 6.99
CA LEU A 172 11.31 1.39 7.73
C LEU A 172 11.68 1.57 9.20
N ARG A 173 11.40 2.75 9.75
CA ARG A 173 11.71 3.16 11.13
C ARG A 173 10.43 3.35 11.94
N ILE A 174 10.56 3.21 13.24
CA ILE A 174 9.51 3.55 14.22
C ILE A 174 9.08 5.02 14.03
N GLY A 175 7.78 5.28 14.19
CA GLY A 175 7.19 6.61 14.07
C GLY A 175 6.32 6.81 12.83
N SER A 176 6.04 8.07 12.49
CA SER A 176 5.19 8.43 11.37
C SER A 176 5.83 8.12 10.03
N GLN A 177 5.01 7.82 9.02
CA GLN A 177 5.44 7.57 7.65
C GLN A 177 4.73 8.54 6.73
N SER A 178 5.47 9.16 5.81
CA SER A 178 4.91 10.16 4.91
C SER A 178 5.72 10.32 3.63
N ILE A 179 5.10 10.96 2.65
CA ILE A 179 5.75 11.42 1.44
C ILE A 179 5.42 12.87 1.16
N GLU A 180 6.30 13.52 0.41
CA GLU A 180 6.06 14.81 -0.23
C GLU A 180 6.59 14.73 -1.67
N ILE A 181 5.79 15.17 -2.63
CA ILE A 181 6.21 15.31 -4.02
C ILE A 181 6.29 16.80 -4.31
N VAL A 182 7.47 17.25 -4.74
CA VAL A 182 7.75 18.66 -5.05
C VAL A 182 8.05 18.85 -6.52
N ASP A 183 7.68 20.01 -7.06
CA ASP A 183 8.10 20.45 -8.39
C ASP A 183 9.52 21.04 -8.38
N ILE A 184 9.99 21.47 -9.56
CA ILE A 184 11.32 22.06 -9.75
C ILE A 184 11.56 23.34 -8.94
N ASN A 185 10.50 24.03 -8.51
CA ASN A 185 10.57 25.22 -7.69
C ASN A 185 10.49 24.91 -6.18
N GLY A 186 10.45 23.63 -5.81
CA GLY A 186 10.30 23.18 -4.42
C GLY A 186 8.87 23.29 -3.89
N ARG A 187 7.86 23.55 -4.73
CA ARG A 187 6.47 23.59 -4.31
C ARG A 187 5.94 22.17 -4.15
N VAL A 188 5.32 21.88 -3.00
CA VAL A 188 4.61 20.62 -2.79
C VAL A 188 3.39 20.53 -3.72
N ILE A 189 3.38 19.53 -4.59
CA ILE A 189 2.29 19.24 -5.54
C ILE A 189 1.42 18.06 -5.11
N ALA A 190 1.93 17.18 -4.25
CA ALA A 190 1.17 16.16 -3.55
C ALA A 190 1.89 15.75 -2.26
N SER A 191 1.14 15.26 -1.29
CA SER A 191 1.68 14.72 -0.05
C SER A 191 0.74 13.65 0.51
N GLY A 192 1.28 12.79 1.36
CA GLY A 192 0.49 11.80 2.07
C GLY A 192 1.15 11.43 3.38
N LYS A 193 0.34 11.19 4.41
CA LYS A 193 0.79 10.84 5.76
C LYS A 193 -0.07 9.71 6.31
N GLY A 194 0.58 8.66 6.80
CA GLY A 194 -0.13 7.57 7.45
C GLY A 194 -0.69 7.97 8.81
N THR A 195 -1.85 7.41 9.14
CA THR A 195 -2.55 7.62 10.41
C THR A 195 -2.11 6.68 11.52
N MET A 196 -1.38 5.60 11.19
CA MET A 196 -0.82 4.65 12.16
C MET A 196 0.71 4.77 12.13
N THR A 197 1.30 4.96 13.30
CA THR A 197 2.76 4.98 13.42
C THR A 197 3.31 3.56 13.43
N VAL A 198 4.54 3.40 12.93
CA VAL A 198 5.28 2.15 13.07
C VAL A 198 5.75 2.01 14.51
N ILE A 199 5.52 0.87 15.15
CA ILE A 199 5.96 0.55 16.51
C ILE A 199 6.88 -0.67 16.53
N GLY A 200 7.78 -0.69 17.52
CA GLY A 200 8.78 -1.75 17.68
C GLY A 200 8.26 -3.00 18.39
N ASP A 201 7.32 -2.85 19.31
CA ASP A 201 6.70 -3.92 20.11
C ASP A 201 5.23 -3.60 20.38
N MET A 202 4.41 -4.64 20.61
CA MET A 202 2.99 -4.51 20.95
C MET A 202 2.71 -5.18 22.30
N SER A 203 2.47 -4.38 23.34
CA SER A 203 2.17 -4.89 24.69
C SER A 203 0.73 -5.37 24.84
N HIS A 204 -0.22 -4.77 24.12
CA HIS A 204 -1.64 -5.11 24.17
C HIS A 204 -2.24 -5.11 22.77
N GLY A 205 -2.79 -6.26 22.34
CA GLY A 205 -3.39 -6.42 21.03
C GLY A 205 -2.79 -7.60 20.27
N VAL A 206 -3.11 -7.66 18.98
CA VAL A 206 -2.71 -8.76 18.09
C VAL A 206 -1.42 -8.39 17.36
N CYS A 207 -0.58 -9.37 17.04
CA CYS A 207 0.55 -9.25 16.11
C CYS A 207 0.01 -8.95 14.71
N ASN A 208 -0.40 -7.70 14.49
CA ASN A 208 -1.06 -7.31 13.26
C ASN A 208 -0.03 -6.99 12.18
N TYR A 209 0.06 -7.87 11.18
CA TYR A 209 0.95 -7.70 10.03
C TYR A 209 0.20 -7.13 8.82
N ASN A 210 -1.04 -6.67 9.02
CA ASN A 210 -1.80 -5.97 8.01
C ASN A 210 -1.13 -4.63 7.64
N TYR A 211 -1.44 -4.12 6.46
CA TYR A 211 -0.81 -2.92 5.94
C TYR A 211 -1.64 -1.68 6.25
N GLN A 212 -0.99 -0.63 6.73
CA GLN A 212 -1.56 0.69 6.53
C GLN A 212 -1.39 1.09 5.06
N VAL A 213 -2.47 1.50 4.40
CA VAL A 213 -2.47 1.93 3.00
C VAL A 213 -2.96 3.38 2.92
N VAL A 214 -2.23 4.23 2.22
CA VAL A 214 -2.50 5.67 2.14
C VAL A 214 -2.45 6.11 0.68
N GLY A 215 -3.60 6.52 0.15
CA GLY A 215 -3.69 7.16 -1.16
C GLY A 215 -3.49 8.67 -1.08
N PHE A 216 -2.95 9.28 -2.13
CA PHE A 216 -2.72 10.72 -2.26
C PHE A 216 -3.08 11.23 -3.68
#